data_AF-A0AAU0HAF1-F1
#
_entry.id   AF-A0AAU0HAF1-F1
#
_cell.length_a   1.000
_cell.length_b   1.000
_cell.length_c   1.000
_cell.angle_alpha   90.00
_cell.angle_beta   90.00
_cell.angle_gamma   90.00
#
_symmetry.space_group_name_H-M   'P 1'
#
loop_
_entity.id
_entity.type
_entity.pdbx_description
1 polymer ?
#
loop_
_entity_poly.entity_id
_entity_poly.type
_entity_poly.pdbx_seq_one_letter_code
_entity_poly.pdbx_strand_id
1 'polypeptide(L)'
;MSVELDHVTLNGAEKIFSADDLYRLGLEASTPGVGEETDLITAHKWFNLAALEGSEMAKEYRQQLTLEMTSREVAEAQRQAREWLKKRRPVLAVVK
;
A
#
# COMPACT_ATOMS: atom_id res chain seq x y z
N MET A 1 7.83 -6.15 30.29
CA MET A 1 7.64 -7.53 29.79
C MET A 1 6.88 -7.43 28.48
N SER A 2 7.51 -7.95 27.43
CA SER A 2 7.10 -7.86 26.04
C SER A 2 5.69 -8.39 25.82
N VAL A 3 4.86 -7.62 25.12
CA VAL A 3 3.61 -8.13 24.55
C VAL A 3 3.98 -8.89 23.28
N GLU A 4 3.98 -10.21 23.36
CA GLU A 4 4.10 -11.07 22.19
C GLU A 4 2.83 -10.94 21.36
N LEU A 5 2.93 -10.24 20.24
CA LEU A 5 1.91 -10.28 19.18
C LEU A 5 2.14 -11.58 18.40
N ASP A 6 1.38 -12.60 18.76
CA ASP A 6 1.28 -13.87 18.04
C ASP A 6 0.72 -13.61 16.63
N HIS A 7 1.63 -13.40 15.69
CA HIS A 7 1.33 -13.41 14.27
C HIS A 7 1.07 -14.86 13.87
N VAL A 8 -0.18 -15.31 13.96
CA VAL A 8 -0.63 -16.59 13.43
C VAL A 8 -0.31 -16.64 11.94
N THR A 9 0.73 -17.38 11.57
CA THR A 9 1.07 -17.74 10.19
C THR A 9 0.13 -18.85 9.73
N LEU A 10 -0.98 -18.47 9.10
CA LEU A 10 -1.84 -19.41 8.38
C LEU A 10 -1.14 -19.83 7.08
N ASN A 11 -0.61 -21.06 7.07
CA ASN A 11 -0.17 -21.79 5.88
C ASN A 11 -1.31 -21.80 4.83
N GLY A 12 -1.07 -21.15 3.69
CA GLY A 12 -1.91 -21.26 2.48
C GLY A 12 -2.84 -20.08 2.16
N ALA A 13 -2.92 -19.04 2.99
CA ALA A 13 -3.72 -17.86 2.72
C ALA A 13 -2.87 -16.78 2.03
N GLU A 14 -3.30 -16.29 0.86
CA GLU A 14 -2.76 -15.03 0.32
C GLU A 14 -2.85 -13.97 1.43
N LYS A 15 -1.70 -13.42 1.86
CA LYS A 15 -1.62 -12.47 2.96
C LYS A 15 -2.61 -11.32 2.71
N ILE A 16 -3.76 -11.31 3.39
CA ILE A 16 -4.69 -10.18 3.31
C ILE A 16 -4.01 -9.04 4.05
N PHE A 17 -3.68 -7.96 3.33
CA PHE A 17 -3.04 -6.80 3.96
C PHE A 17 -4.16 -5.90 4.49
N SER A 18 -4.14 -5.64 5.79
CA SER A 18 -5.01 -4.65 6.41
C SER A 18 -4.62 -3.23 5.99
N ALA A 19 -5.49 -2.24 6.28
CA ALA A 19 -5.17 -0.83 6.07
C ALA A 19 -3.85 -0.44 6.77
N ASP A 20 -3.59 -0.99 7.97
CA ASP A 20 -2.37 -0.75 8.73
C ASP A 20 -1.13 -1.42 8.11
N ASP A 21 -1.27 -2.62 7.54
CA ASP A 21 -0.16 -3.27 6.85
C ASP A 21 0.23 -2.49 5.58
N LEU A 22 -0.77 -2.05 4.81
CA LEU A 22 -0.58 -1.22 3.63
C LEU A 22 0.05 0.13 4.02
N TYR A 23 -0.37 0.71 5.14
CA TYR A 23 0.21 1.95 5.65
C TYR A 23 1.70 1.77 6.01
N ARG A 24 2.06 0.69 6.71
CA ARG A 24 3.46 0.37 7.04
C ARG A 24 4.33 0.20 5.79
N LEU A 25 3.82 -0.50 4.77
CA LEU A 25 4.52 -0.64 3.49
C LEU A 25 4.75 0.71 2.79
N GLY A 26 3.81 1.66 2.95
CA GLY A 26 3.98 3.03 2.48
C GLY A 26 5.11 3.77 3.20
N LEU A 27 5.19 3.62 4.51
CA LEU A 27 6.27 4.22 5.32
C LEU A 27 7.65 3.65 4.96
N GLU A 28 7.75 2.33 4.81
CA GLU A 28 8.99 1.66 4.39
C GLU A 28 9.44 2.15 3.01
N ALA A 29 8.52 2.25 2.05
CA ALA A 29 8.84 2.76 0.71
C ALA A 29 9.19 4.27 0.69
N SER A 30 8.64 5.04 1.63
CA SER A 30 8.96 6.47 1.79
C SER A 30 10.31 6.72 2.48
N THR A 31 10.92 5.68 3.06
CA THR A 31 12.20 5.77 3.74
C THR A 31 13.28 5.09 2.89
N PRO A 32 14.17 5.85 2.22
CA PRO A 32 15.21 5.23 1.41
C PRO A 32 16.20 4.45 2.28
N GLY A 33 16.75 3.37 1.73
CA GLY A 33 17.94 2.73 2.27
C GLY A 33 19.16 3.67 2.19
N VAL A 34 20.21 3.38 2.96
CA VAL A 34 21.45 4.16 2.92
C VAL A 34 22.05 4.10 1.51
N GLY A 35 21.99 5.22 0.79
CA GLY A 35 22.51 5.36 -0.57
C GLY A 35 21.49 5.07 -1.69
N GLU A 36 20.20 4.94 -1.37
CA GLU A 36 19.13 4.69 -2.35
C GLU A 36 18.23 5.92 -2.54
N GLU A 37 17.64 6.07 -3.73
CA GLU A 37 16.63 7.11 -3.97
C GLU A 37 15.28 6.68 -3.40
N THR A 38 14.50 7.63 -2.89
CA THR A 38 13.19 7.34 -2.31
C THR A 38 12.19 7.01 -3.40
N ASP A 39 11.55 5.84 -3.35
CA ASP A 39 10.50 5.48 -4.29
C ASP A 39 9.14 6.04 -3.84
N LEU A 40 8.93 7.32 -4.15
CA LEU A 40 7.67 8.02 -3.88
C LEU A 40 6.47 7.39 -4.62
N ILE A 41 6.69 6.74 -5.77
CA ILE A 41 5.64 6.07 -6.54
C ILE A 41 5.11 4.88 -5.75
N THR A 42 6.02 4.04 -5.24
CA THR A 42 5.66 2.87 -4.44
C THR A 42 5.06 3.29 -3.10
N ALA A 43 5.59 4.32 -2.44
CA ALA A 43 5.02 4.85 -1.21
C ALA A 43 3.58 5.37 -1.42
N HIS A 44 3.36 6.23 -2.41
CA HIS A 44 2.04 6.76 -2.73
C HIS A 44 1.04 5.65 -3.09
N LYS A 45 1.48 4.61 -3.82
CA LYS A 45 0.64 3.45 -4.13
C LYS A 45 0.12 2.78 -2.86
N TRP A 46 0.99 2.50 -1.89
CA TRP A 46 0.61 1.83 -0.64
C TRP A 46 -0.29 2.69 0.22
N PHE A 47 0.00 3.99 0.35
CA PHE A 47 -0.90 4.90 1.04
C PHE A 47 -2.27 5.03 0.37
N ASN A 48 -2.32 5.01 -0.97
CA ASN A 48 -3.58 5.01 -1.69
C ASN A 48 -4.41 3.73 -1.44
N LEU A 49 -3.75 2.58 -1.35
CA LEU A 49 -4.43 1.32 -1.02
C LEU A 49 -4.90 1.31 0.44
N ALA A 50 -4.06 1.73 1.39
CA ALA A 50 -4.42 1.85 2.80
C ALA A 50 -5.59 2.84 3.02
N ALA A 51 -5.62 3.95 2.29
CA ALA A 51 -6.71 4.91 2.34
C ALA A 51 -8.03 4.34 1.78
N LEU A 52 -7.95 3.50 0.73
CA LEU A 52 -9.13 2.80 0.20
C LEU A 52 -9.71 1.77 1.20
N GLU A 53 -8.85 1.16 2.01
CA GLU A 53 -9.25 0.26 3.11
C GLU A 53 -9.72 1.01 4.38
N GLY A 54 -9.65 2.36 4.40
CA GLY A 54 -10.19 3.19 5.48
C GLY A 54 -9.18 3.83 6.42
N SER A 55 -7.87 3.81 6.11
CA SER A 55 -6.87 4.53 6.92
C SER A 55 -6.86 6.03 6.61
N GLU A 56 -7.33 6.86 7.55
CA GLU A 56 -7.25 8.32 7.43
C GLU A 56 -5.80 8.82 7.48
N MET A 57 -4.93 8.19 8.29
CA MET A 57 -3.50 8.51 8.30
C MET A 57 -2.89 8.32 6.91
N ALA A 58 -3.19 7.21 6.24
CA ALA A 58 -2.68 6.96 4.89
C ALA A 58 -3.18 8.01 3.87
N LYS A 59 -4.39 8.53 4.03
CA LYS A 59 -4.94 9.57 3.18
C LYS A 59 -4.18 10.90 3.34
N GLU A 60 -3.81 11.26 4.56
CA GLU A 60 -2.97 12.44 4.85
C GLU A 60 -1.58 12.28 4.22
N TYR A 61 -0.90 11.15 4.46
CA TYR A 61 0.40 10.88 3.85
C TYR A 61 0.34 10.88 2.33
N ARG A 62 -0.69 10.26 1.72
CA ARG A 62 -0.89 10.29 0.27
C ARG A 62 -0.98 11.72 -0.27
N GLN A 63 -1.71 12.60 0.42
CA GLN A 63 -1.83 14.00 0.02
C GLN A 63 -0.48 14.73 0.11
N GLN A 64 0.28 14.51 1.18
CA GLN A 64 1.61 15.09 1.35
C GLN A 64 2.56 14.63 0.24
N LEU A 65 2.65 13.31 -0.03
CA LEU A 65 3.50 12.79 -1.10
C LEU A 65 3.09 13.32 -2.49
N THR A 66 1.80 13.56 -2.73
CA THR A 66 1.33 14.13 -4.00
C THR A 66 1.92 15.52 -4.27
N LEU A 67 2.30 16.27 -3.23
CA LEU A 67 2.93 17.60 -3.38
C LEU A 67 4.40 17.51 -3.81
N GLU A 68 5.06 16.39 -3.56
CA GLU A 68 6.47 16.13 -3.90
C GLU A 68 6.62 15.37 -5.22
N MET A 69 5.52 14.88 -5.79
CA MET A 69 5.49 14.08 -7.01
C MET A 69 5.00 14.90 -8.21
N THR A 70 5.50 14.56 -9.39
CA THR A 70 4.95 15.04 -10.65
C THR A 70 3.62 14.38 -10.96
N SER A 71 2.78 15.03 -11.78
CA SER A 71 1.50 14.44 -12.22
C SER A 71 1.68 13.08 -12.92
N ARG A 72 2.82 12.86 -13.57
CA ARG A 72 3.17 11.58 -14.21
C ARG A 72 3.41 10.48 -13.18
N GLU A 73 4.15 10.78 -12.11
CA GLU A 73 4.44 9.83 -11.04
C GLU A 73 3.17 9.48 -10.24
N VAL A 74 2.31 10.47 -9.97
CA VAL A 74 1.01 10.24 -9.33
C VAL A 74 0.13 9.32 -10.18
N ALA A 75 0.05 9.58 -11.49
CA ALA A 75 -0.70 8.73 -12.42
C ALA A 75 -0.17 7.30 -12.45
N GLU A 76 1.15 7.14 -12.40
CA GLU A 76 1.81 5.84 -12.34
C GLU A 76 1.53 5.10 -11.02
N ALA A 77 1.66 5.76 -9.88
CA ALA A 77 1.35 5.18 -8.57
C ALA A 77 -0.10 4.68 -8.48
N GLN A 78 -1.04 5.48 -8.99
CA GLN A 78 -2.46 5.10 -9.06
C GLN A 78 -2.70 3.93 -10.02
N ARG A 79 -1.99 3.88 -11.16
CA ARG A 79 -2.05 2.74 -12.10
C ARG A 79 -1.58 1.47 -11.43
N GLN A 80 -0.45 1.51 -10.73
CA GLN A 80 0.08 0.35 -10.00
C GLN A 80 -0.85 -0.10 -8.87
N ALA A 81 -1.50 0.82 -8.16
CA ALA A 81 -2.48 0.49 -7.13
C ALA A 81 -3.70 -0.24 -7.74
N ARG A 82 -4.22 0.24 -8.87
CA ARG A 82 -5.32 -0.42 -9.59
C ARG A 82 -4.94 -1.81 -10.09
N GLU A 83 -3.77 -1.96 -10.69
CA GLU A 83 -3.30 -3.26 -11.16
C GLU A 83 -3.08 -4.24 -10.00
N TRP A 84 -2.59 -3.77 -8.86
CA TRP A 84 -2.46 -4.58 -7.66
C TRP A 84 -3.83 -5.07 -7.16
N LEU A 85 -4.83 -4.20 -7.10
CA LEU A 85 -6.21 -4.59 -6.76
C LEU A 85 -6.81 -5.57 -7.77
N LYS A 86 -6.56 -5.37 -9.07
CA LYS A 86 -7.05 -6.24 -10.13
C LYS A 86 -6.46 -7.65 -10.05
N LYS A 87 -5.19 -7.78 -9.66
CA LYS A 87 -4.54 -9.08 -9.42
C LYS A 87 -5.11 -9.80 -8.20
N ARG A 88 -5.58 -9.05 -7.21
CA ARG A 88 -6.07 -9.58 -5.92
C ARG A 88 -7.57 -9.78 -5.82
N ARG A 89 -8.34 -9.10 -6.67
CA ARG A 89 -9.75 -9.41 -6.83
C ARG A 89 -9.83 -10.63 -7.75
N PRO A 90 -10.10 -11.85 -7.24
CA PRO A 90 -10.54 -12.90 -8.12
C PRO A 90 -11.73 -12.33 -8.87
N VAL A 91 -11.66 -12.39 -10.20
CA VAL A 91 -12.77 -11.95 -11.04
C VAL A 91 -13.95 -12.84 -10.67
N LEU A 92 -14.78 -12.39 -9.74
CA LEU A 92 -16.16 -12.84 -9.56
C LEU A 92 -16.93 -12.31 -10.77
N ALA A 93 -16.54 -12.74 -11.96
CA ALA A 93 -17.39 -12.71 -13.13
C ALA A 93 -17.73 -14.17 -13.41
N VAL A 94 -19.04 -14.42 -13.35
CA VAL A 94 -19.74 -15.61 -13.87
C VAL A 94 -19.63 -16.84 -12.97
N VAL A 95 -20.65 -17.08 -12.15
CA VAL A 95 -21.69 -18.08 -12.48
C VAL A 95 -23.04 -17.53 -11.99
N LYS A 96 -24.05 -17.79 -12.82
CA LYS A 96 -25.47 -17.42 -12.74
C LYS A 96 -26.15 -17.77 -11.42
#